data_AF-A0A2E1AGF2-F1
#
_entry.id   AF-A0A2E1AGF2-F1
#
_cell.length_a   1.000
_cell.length_b   1.000
_cell.length_c   1.000
_cell.angle_alpha   90.00
_cell.angle_beta   90.00
_cell.angle_gamma   90.00
#
_symmetry.space_group_name_H-M   'P 1'
#
loop_
_entity.id
_entity.type
_entity.pdbx_description
1 polymer ?
#
loop_
_entity_poly.entity_id
_entity_poly.type
_entity_poly.pdbx_seq_one_letter_code
_entity_poly.pdbx_strand_id
1 'polypeptide(L)'
;MAADFKSHVLLRDEKGLFGIPFKRLLLAGVGAGLTYTIINLALPGWSIAVAVVTGIAIIVLTSPRGGIPLWNRIIYRLRGSLLLHTVRHPKSGMGQLVNILDLPLELVRLDGAQVFSPPGGDFEIDLREWITFAYANESDGLVFVDGPLKEVLYE
;
A
#
# COMPACT_ATOMS: atom_id res chain seq x y z
N MET A 1 8.72 22.12 -11.27
CA MET A 1 7.98 21.84 -12.53
C MET A 1 6.83 20.90 -12.18
N ALA A 2 5.61 21.43 -12.08
CA ALA A 2 4.42 20.60 -11.89
C ALA A 2 4.08 19.97 -13.26
N ALA A 3 4.08 18.64 -13.32
CA ALA A 3 3.57 17.95 -14.50
C ALA A 3 2.05 18.17 -14.56
N ASP A 4 1.61 19.01 -15.50
CA ASP A 4 0.21 19.18 -15.84
C ASP A 4 -0.25 17.94 -16.61
N PHE A 5 -0.59 16.89 -15.86
CA PHE A 5 -1.26 15.73 -16.44
C PHE A 5 -2.66 16.16 -16.86
N LYS A 6 -2.77 16.56 -18.12
CA LYS A 6 -4.04 16.71 -18.83
C LYS A 6 -4.79 15.39 -18.75
N SER A 7 -5.66 15.28 -17.76
CA SER A 7 -6.45 14.08 -17.48
C SER A 7 -7.60 13.98 -18.47
N HIS A 8 -7.28 13.65 -19.72
CA HIS A 8 -8.24 13.09 -20.67
C HIS A 8 -8.51 11.61 -20.39
N VAL A 9 -8.66 11.25 -19.11
CA VAL A 9 -9.06 9.91 -18.66
C VAL A 9 -10.41 10.03 -17.95
N LEU A 10 -11.34 10.76 -18.59
CA LEU A 10 -12.72 10.30 -18.64
C LEU A 10 -12.83 9.33 -19.82
N LEU A 11 -11.98 8.29 -19.81
CA LEU A 11 -12.19 7.12 -20.64
C LEU A 11 -13.52 6.57 -20.13
N ARG A 12 -14.57 6.88 -20.88
CA ARG A 12 -15.93 6.43 -20.64
C ARG A 12 -15.86 4.92 -20.65
N ASP A 13 -15.63 4.34 -19.48
CA ASP A 13 -15.76 2.91 -19.26
C ASP A 13 -17.12 2.55 -19.86
N GLU A 14 -17.09 1.61 -20.79
CA GLU A 14 -18.26 1.16 -21.51
C GLU A 14 -19.38 0.93 -20.48
N LYS A 15 -20.50 1.63 -20.68
CA LYS A 15 -21.64 1.59 -19.77
C LYS A 15 -22.03 0.13 -19.59
N GLY A 16 -21.63 -0.47 -18.49
CA GLY A 16 -22.09 -1.80 -18.13
C GLY A 16 -23.37 -1.71 -17.31
N LEU A 17 -23.69 -2.80 -16.64
CA LEU A 17 -24.92 -2.98 -15.89
C LEU A 17 -24.70 -2.68 -14.40
N PHE A 18 -25.65 -2.00 -13.75
CA PHE A 18 -25.62 -1.70 -12.31
C PHE A 18 -24.33 -1.00 -11.81
N GLY A 19 -23.72 -0.15 -12.64
CA GLY A 19 -22.48 0.56 -12.29
C GLY A 19 -21.21 -0.29 -12.37
N ILE A 20 -21.30 -1.53 -12.88
CA ILE A 20 -20.15 -2.40 -13.15
C ILE A 20 -19.71 -2.19 -14.61
N PRO A 21 -18.42 -1.95 -14.91
CA PRO A 21 -17.91 -1.81 -16.28
C PRO A 21 -18.15 -3.09 -17.12
N PHE A 22 -18.47 -2.92 -18.42
CA PHE A 22 -18.76 -4.06 -19.30
C PHE A 22 -17.63 -5.11 -19.33
N LYS A 23 -16.37 -4.68 -19.37
CA LYS A 23 -15.20 -5.57 -19.36
C LYS A 23 -15.19 -6.53 -18.16
N ARG A 24 -15.65 -6.09 -16.99
CA ARG A 24 -15.74 -6.92 -15.78
C ARG A 24 -16.90 -7.89 -15.85
N LEU A 25 -18.03 -7.48 -16.43
CA LEU A 25 -19.16 -8.37 -16.69
C LEU A 25 -18.80 -9.44 -17.72
N LEU A 26 -18.07 -9.07 -18.78
CA LEU A 26 -17.54 -10.01 -19.77
C LEU A 26 -16.60 -11.02 -19.13
N LEU A 27 -15.62 -10.54 -18.34
CA LEU A 27 -14.70 -11.42 -17.62
C LEU A 27 -15.44 -12.37 -16.65
N ALA A 28 -16.44 -11.87 -15.94
CA ALA A 28 -17.26 -12.68 -15.03
C ALA A 28 -18.09 -13.72 -15.80
N GLY A 29 -18.71 -13.34 -16.92
CA GLY A 29 -19.50 -14.25 -17.75
C GLY A 29 -18.65 -15.34 -18.40
N VAL A 30 -17.52 -14.98 -19.02
CA VAL A 30 -16.58 -15.94 -19.60
C VAL A 30 -15.98 -16.85 -18.52
N GLY A 31 -15.56 -16.27 -17.39
CA GLY A 31 -15.00 -17.05 -16.27
C GLY A 31 -16.01 -18.00 -15.62
N ALA A 32 -17.25 -17.56 -15.43
CA ALA A 32 -18.34 -18.42 -14.97
C ALA A 32 -18.64 -19.54 -15.96
N GLY A 33 -18.70 -19.23 -17.27
CA GLY A 33 -18.91 -20.21 -18.34
C GLY A 33 -17.81 -21.28 -18.39
N LEU A 34 -16.54 -20.89 -18.30
CA LEU A 34 -15.42 -21.83 -18.22
C LEU A 34 -15.46 -22.68 -16.94
N THR A 35 -15.85 -22.09 -15.82
CA THR A 35 -16.00 -22.85 -14.56
C THR A 35 -17.13 -23.87 -14.69
N TYR A 36 -18.25 -23.49 -15.30
CA TYR A 36 -19.36 -24.39 -15.58
C TYR A 36 -18.89 -25.60 -16.41
N THR A 37 -18.20 -25.36 -17.54
CA THR A 37 -17.78 -26.47 -18.42
C THR A 37 -16.85 -27.46 -17.71
N ILE A 38 -15.91 -26.96 -16.89
CA ILE A 38 -14.98 -27.80 -16.13
C ILE A 38 -15.71 -28.56 -15.02
N ILE A 39 -16.52 -27.88 -14.21
CA ILE A 39 -17.19 -28.51 -13.06
C ILE A 39 -18.28 -29.46 -13.52
N ASN A 40 -18.93 -29.20 -14.65
CA ASN A 40 -19.97 -30.07 -15.19
C ASN A 40 -19.43 -31.46 -15.58
N LEU A 41 -18.13 -31.61 -15.85
CA LEU A 41 -17.51 -32.91 -16.10
C LEU A 41 -17.40 -33.75 -14.81
N ALA A 42 -17.11 -33.11 -13.67
CA ALA A 42 -16.87 -33.81 -12.41
C ALA A 42 -18.11 -33.92 -11.53
N LEU A 43 -18.90 -32.84 -11.44
CA LEU A 43 -20.03 -32.68 -10.52
C LEU A 43 -21.18 -31.92 -11.22
N PRO A 44 -21.91 -32.55 -12.16
CA PRO A 44 -22.96 -31.89 -12.95
C PRO A 44 -24.04 -31.22 -12.09
N GLY A 45 -24.42 -31.84 -10.96
CA GLY A 45 -25.48 -31.32 -10.09
C GLY A 45 -25.14 -29.98 -9.42
N TRP A 46 -23.86 -29.64 -9.29
CA TRP A 46 -23.40 -28.40 -8.65
C TRP A 46 -22.82 -27.38 -9.62
N SER A 47 -22.68 -27.73 -10.90
CA SER A 47 -21.95 -26.93 -11.90
C SER A 47 -22.53 -25.53 -12.07
N ILE A 48 -23.86 -25.40 -12.12
CA ILE A 48 -24.55 -24.11 -12.25
C ILE A 48 -24.31 -23.25 -11.01
N ALA A 49 -24.50 -23.81 -9.81
CA ALA A 49 -24.32 -23.08 -8.56
C ALA A 49 -22.87 -22.57 -8.42
N VAL A 50 -21.90 -23.43 -8.71
CA VAL A 50 -20.48 -23.06 -8.67
C VAL A 50 -20.15 -21.99 -9.71
N ALA A 51 -20.68 -22.09 -10.94
CA ALA A 51 -20.46 -21.09 -11.97
C ALA A 51 -21.01 -19.70 -11.58
N VAL A 52 -22.21 -19.64 -11.00
CA VAL A 52 -22.81 -18.39 -10.50
C VAL A 52 -21.94 -17.77 -9.39
N VAL A 53 -21.54 -18.58 -8.41
CA VAL A 53 -20.67 -18.12 -7.31
C VAL A 53 -19.34 -17.59 -7.85
N THR A 54 -18.74 -18.28 -8.82
CA THR A 54 -17.49 -17.83 -9.46
C THR A 54 -17.67 -16.53 -10.22
N GLY A 55 -18.76 -16.35 -10.97
CA GLY A 55 -19.07 -15.08 -11.65
C GLY A 55 -19.15 -13.91 -10.65
N ILE A 56 -19.88 -14.10 -9.54
CA ILE A 56 -19.96 -13.10 -8.47
C ILE A 56 -18.59 -12.83 -7.85
N ALA A 57 -17.82 -13.89 -7.55
CA ALA A 57 -16.49 -13.77 -6.97
C ALA A 57 -15.55 -12.96 -7.88
N ILE A 58 -15.57 -13.21 -9.20
CA ILE A 58 -14.78 -12.44 -10.18
C ILE A 58 -15.18 -10.96 -10.15
N ILE A 59 -16.48 -10.64 -10.13
CA ILE A 59 -16.94 -9.25 -10.03
C ILE A 59 -16.39 -8.61 -8.75
N VAL A 60 -16.56 -9.25 -7.60
CA VAL A 60 -16.14 -8.70 -6.30
C VAL A 60 -14.62 -8.53 -6.23
N LEU A 61 -13.86 -9.56 -6.62
CA LEU A 61 -12.40 -9.58 -6.54
C LEU A 61 -11.73 -8.60 -7.51
N THR A 62 -12.36 -8.33 -8.66
CA THR A 62 -11.86 -7.35 -9.64
C THR A 62 -12.35 -5.94 -9.37
N SER A 63 -13.19 -5.72 -8.35
CA SER A 63 -13.70 -4.39 -8.06
C SER A 63 -12.55 -3.48 -7.60
N PRO A 64 -12.32 -2.35 -8.28
CA PRO A 64 -11.31 -1.39 -7.84
C PRO A 64 -11.83 -0.65 -6.61
N ARG A 65 -10.97 -0.52 -5.60
CA ARG A 65 -11.14 0.42 -4.50
C ARG A 65 -9.84 1.21 -4.39
N GLY A 66 -9.88 2.54 -4.53
CA GLY A 66 -8.67 3.37 -4.53
C GLY A 66 -7.68 3.02 -5.65
N GLY A 67 -8.17 2.66 -6.84
CA GLY A 67 -7.35 2.37 -8.03
C GLY A 67 -6.80 0.94 -8.14
N ILE A 68 -6.91 0.10 -7.11
CA ILE A 68 -6.37 -1.27 -7.09
C ILE A 68 -7.51 -2.29 -6.92
N PRO A 69 -7.53 -3.40 -7.68
CA PRO A 69 -8.53 -4.45 -7.50
C PRO A 69 -8.39 -5.17 -6.15
N LEU A 70 -9.51 -5.67 -5.62
CA LEU A 70 -9.56 -6.31 -4.32
C LEU A 70 -8.61 -7.50 -4.18
N TRP A 71 -8.50 -8.38 -5.19
CA TRP A 71 -7.59 -9.52 -5.12
C TRP A 71 -6.13 -9.10 -4.90
N ASN A 72 -5.70 -8.05 -5.59
CA ASN A 72 -4.32 -7.56 -5.48
C ASN A 72 -4.08 -6.95 -4.10
N ARG A 73 -5.07 -6.23 -3.56
CA ARG A 73 -5.04 -5.75 -2.18
C ARG A 73 -4.93 -6.89 -1.16
N ILE A 74 -5.66 -7.98 -1.36
CA ILE A 74 -5.58 -9.16 -0.48
C ILE A 74 -4.16 -9.74 -0.52
N ILE A 75 -3.56 -9.87 -1.71
CA ILE A 75 -2.19 -10.35 -1.86
C ILE A 75 -1.19 -9.43 -1.16
N TYR A 76 -1.28 -8.11 -1.37
CA TYR A 76 -0.39 -7.17 -0.69
C TYR A 76 -0.51 -7.24 0.82
N ARG A 77 -1.75 -7.34 1.34
CA ARG A 77 -1.99 -7.49 2.78
C ARG A 77 -1.42 -8.80 3.31
N LEU A 78 -1.61 -9.90 2.59
CA LEU A 78 -1.06 -11.20 2.95
C LEU A 78 0.48 -11.15 2.96
N ARG A 79 1.10 -10.62 1.90
CA ARG A 79 2.56 -10.46 1.81
C ARG A 79 3.11 -9.61 2.96
N GLY A 80 2.52 -8.45 3.22
CA GLY A 80 2.92 -7.60 4.35
C GLY A 80 2.77 -8.31 5.70
N SER A 81 1.68 -9.04 5.90
CA SER A 81 1.46 -9.81 7.14
C SER A 81 2.46 -10.95 7.33
N LEU A 82 2.82 -11.64 6.24
CA LEU A 82 3.83 -12.69 6.25
C LEU A 82 5.19 -12.08 6.61
N LEU A 83 5.63 -11.04 5.91
CA LEU A 83 6.93 -10.40 6.18
C LEU A 83 7.04 -9.85 7.62
N LEU A 84 5.97 -9.25 8.15
CA LEU A 84 5.94 -8.80 9.55
C LEU A 84 6.03 -9.97 10.53
N HIS A 85 5.35 -11.08 10.23
CA HIS A 85 5.38 -12.26 11.09
C HIS A 85 6.76 -12.94 11.06
N THR A 86 7.41 -13.01 9.90
CA THR A 86 8.72 -13.65 9.76
C THR A 86 9.84 -12.84 10.40
N VAL A 87 9.77 -11.51 10.37
CA VAL A 87 10.70 -10.65 11.13
C VAL A 87 10.60 -10.92 12.64
N ARG A 88 9.41 -11.18 13.17
CA ARG A 88 9.21 -11.47 14.60
C ARG A 88 9.52 -12.93 14.97
N HIS A 89 9.18 -13.87 14.09
CA HIS A 89 9.33 -15.31 14.31
C HIS A 89 9.96 -16.00 13.09
N PRO A 90 11.29 -15.87 12.91
CA PRO A 90 11.98 -16.32 11.71
C PRO A 90 12.00 -17.84 11.54
N LYS A 91 11.91 -18.59 12.63
CA LYS A 91 11.88 -20.07 12.63
C LYS A 91 10.48 -20.67 12.47
N SER A 92 9.44 -19.85 12.30
CA SER A 92 8.06 -20.33 12.13
C SER A 92 7.84 -20.94 10.74
N GLY A 93 6.79 -21.75 10.58
CA GLY A 93 6.39 -22.27 9.26
C GLY A 93 6.08 -21.17 8.23
N MET A 94 5.61 -20.00 8.69
CA MET A 94 5.45 -18.82 7.84
C MET A 94 6.80 -18.20 7.42
N GLY A 95 7.81 -18.27 8.31
CA GLY A 95 9.23 -17.99 8.02
C GLY A 95 9.75 -18.76 6.82
N GLN A 96 9.49 -20.05 6.82
CA GLN A 96 9.90 -20.94 5.73
C GLN A 96 9.18 -20.64 4.42
N LEU A 97 7.88 -20.34 4.46
CA LEU A 97 7.13 -19.94 3.26
C LEU A 97 7.66 -18.65 2.63
N VAL A 98 8.06 -17.67 3.44
CA VAL A 98 8.67 -16.43 2.94
C VAL A 98 10.01 -16.70 2.26
N ASN A 99 10.84 -17.58 2.82
CA ASN A 99 12.10 -17.98 2.21
C ASN A 99 11.89 -18.75 0.89
N ILE A 100 10.88 -19.63 0.83
CA ILE A 100 10.54 -20.37 -0.42
C ILE A 100 10.04 -19.41 -1.51
N LEU A 101 9.28 -18.39 -1.12
CA LEU A 101 8.74 -17.38 -2.04
C LEU A 101 9.74 -16.25 -2.34
N ASP A 102 10.96 -16.34 -1.81
CA ASP A 102 12.05 -15.36 -1.95
C ASP A 102 11.57 -13.91 -1.75
N LEU A 103 10.75 -13.68 -0.73
CA LEU A 103 10.20 -12.34 -0.49
C LEU A 103 11.24 -11.46 0.22
N PRO A 104 11.42 -10.20 -0.22
CA PRO A 104 12.46 -9.33 0.30
C PRO A 104 12.10 -8.85 1.71
N LEU A 105 12.73 -9.47 2.72
CA LEU A 105 12.55 -9.15 4.14
C LEU A 105 13.03 -7.74 4.51
N GLU A 106 13.94 -7.19 3.71
CA GLU A 106 14.52 -5.85 3.90
C GLU A 106 13.47 -4.74 3.78
N LEU A 107 12.39 -4.93 3.01
CA LEU A 107 11.30 -3.93 2.88
C LEU A 107 10.57 -3.65 4.20
N VAL A 108 10.61 -4.59 5.17
CA VAL A 108 9.95 -4.43 6.47
C VAL A 108 10.88 -3.86 7.53
N ARG A 109 12.19 -3.79 7.24
CA ARG A 109 13.17 -3.22 8.14
C ARG A 109 13.34 -1.73 7.81
N LEU A 110 12.72 -0.88 8.62
CA LEU A 110 13.05 0.54 8.62
C LEU A 110 14.42 0.72 9.29
N ASP A 111 15.39 1.29 8.57
CA ASP A 111 16.63 1.73 9.18
C ASP A 111 16.39 3.06 9.90
N GLY A 112 16.25 3.00 11.23
CA GLY A 112 16.06 4.18 12.07
C GLY A 112 17.22 5.17 11.96
N ALA A 113 18.45 4.71 11.71
CA ALA A 113 19.59 5.60 11.54
C ALA A 113 19.46 6.45 10.26
N GLN A 114 18.83 5.91 9.22
CA GLN A 114 18.57 6.63 7.97
C GLN A 114 17.31 7.49 8.03
N VAL A 115 16.28 7.07 8.76
CA VAL A 115 15.05 7.88 8.92
C VAL A 115 15.26 9.08 9.85
N PHE A 116 16.05 8.88 10.90
CA PHE A 116 16.41 9.94 11.84
C PHE A 116 17.79 10.53 11.56
N SER A 117 18.42 10.22 10.42
CA SER A 117 19.65 10.92 10.05
C SER A 117 19.31 12.40 9.89
N PRO A 118 20.03 13.31 10.58
CA PRO A 118 19.92 14.73 10.26
C PRO A 118 20.19 14.90 8.76
N PRO A 119 19.46 15.78 8.06
CA PRO A 119 19.69 16.01 6.64
C PRO A 119 21.18 16.23 6.40
N GLY A 120 21.82 15.30 5.69
CA GLY A 120 23.26 15.36 5.41
C GLY A 120 23.53 16.41 4.34
N GLY A 121 23.67 17.66 4.75
CA GLY A 121 24.04 18.79 3.90
C GLY A 121 24.27 20.03 4.74
N ASP A 122 25.16 20.90 4.29
CA ASP A 122 25.21 22.30 4.77
C ASP A 122 23.94 22.99 4.25
N PHE A 123 22.83 22.76 4.95
CA PHE A 123 21.63 23.56 4.77
C PHE A 123 21.88 24.85 5.53
N GLU A 124 22.00 25.95 4.81
CA GLU A 124 21.82 27.30 5.38
C GLU A 124 20.35 27.41 5.78
N ILE A 125 19.99 26.84 6.94
CA ILE A 125 18.64 26.88 7.47
C ILE A 125 18.43 28.30 7.99
N ASP A 126 17.80 29.16 7.18
CA ASP A 126 17.32 30.45 7.66
C ASP A 126 16.11 30.23 8.57
N LEU A 127 16.39 30.16 9.88
CA LEU A 127 15.36 29.98 10.92
C LEU A 127 14.30 31.10 10.88
N ARG A 128 14.56 32.23 10.21
CA ARG A 128 13.59 33.33 10.06
C ARG A 128 12.42 32.98 9.14
N GLU A 129 12.51 31.93 8.32
CA GLU A 129 11.37 31.43 7.54
C GLU A 129 10.27 30.84 8.44
N TRP A 130 10.62 30.46 9.67
CA TRP A 130 9.68 29.91 10.63
C TRP A 130 9.11 31.05 11.47
N ILE A 131 7.79 31.26 11.39
CA ILE A 131 7.06 32.38 12.02
C ILE A 131 7.39 32.51 13.52
N THR A 132 7.64 31.40 14.21
CA THR A 132 8.01 31.37 15.63
C THR A 132 9.35 32.06 15.93
N PHE A 133 10.29 32.02 14.99
CA PHE A 133 11.64 32.59 15.14
C PHE A 133 11.82 33.90 14.36
N ALA A 134 10.91 34.24 13.44
CA ALA A 134 10.92 35.48 12.66
C ALA A 134 10.83 36.75 13.55
N TYR A 135 10.20 36.65 14.72
CA TYR A 135 9.98 37.76 15.64
C TYR A 135 10.59 37.53 17.04
N ALA A 136 11.32 36.44 17.22
CA ALA A 136 11.91 36.11 18.51
C ALA A 136 12.92 37.19 18.92
N ASN A 137 12.67 37.84 20.05
CA ASN A 137 13.55 38.87 20.61
C ASN A 137 14.16 38.38 21.93
N GLU A 138 15.33 38.89 22.31
CA GLU A 138 16.01 38.49 23.56
C GLU A 138 15.16 38.75 24.82
N SER A 139 14.18 39.66 24.72
CA SER A 139 13.20 39.95 25.77
C SER A 139 12.15 38.86 25.99
N ASP A 140 12.00 37.91 25.06
CA ASP A 140 11.00 36.83 25.12
C ASP A 140 11.48 35.62 25.95
N GLY A 141 12.61 35.75 26.65
CA GLY A 141 13.19 34.68 27.47
C GLY A 141 13.91 33.59 26.66
N LEU A 142 14.20 33.86 25.39
CA LEU A 142 14.96 32.97 24.51
C LEU A 142 16.42 33.43 24.47
N VAL A 143 17.34 32.51 24.73
CA VAL A 143 18.79 32.74 24.60
C VAL A 143 19.25 32.08 23.31
N PHE A 144 19.67 32.87 22.33
CA PHE A 144 20.34 32.37 21.14
C PHE A 144 21.75 31.92 21.53
N VAL A 145 22.11 30.68 21.17
CA VAL A 145 23.41 30.08 21.52
C VAL A 145 24.10 29.70 20.22
N ASP A 146 25.36 30.10 20.07
CA ASP A 146 26.19 29.83 18.88
C ASP A 146 26.57 28.34 18.70
N GLY A 147 26.10 27.47 19.59
CA GLY A 147 26.35 26.03 19.55
C GLY A 147 25.43 25.25 20.49
N PRO A 148 25.38 23.92 20.37
CA PRO A 148 24.54 23.08 21.20
C PRO A 148 24.92 23.22 22.68
N LEU A 149 23.93 23.53 23.52
CA LEU A 149 24.10 23.60 24.97
C LEU A 149 24.56 22.23 25.49
N LYS A 150 25.72 22.21 26.16
CA LYS A 150 26.17 21.03 26.88
C LYS A 150 25.24 20.82 28.07
N GLU A 151 24.66 19.63 28.15
CA GLU A 151 23.78 19.23 29.24
C GLU A 151 24.54 19.32 30.56
N VAL A 152 24.21 20.33 31.39
CA VAL A 152 24.76 20.46 32.73
C VAL A 152 23.97 19.52 33.62
N LEU A 153 24.52 18.33 33.87
CA LEU A 153 24.08 17.46 34.94
C LEU A 153 24.27 18.20 36.26
N TYR A 154 23.16 18.61 36.89
CA TYR A 154 23.17 19.05 38.28
C TYR A 154 23.27 17.80 39.16
N GLU A 155 24.36 17.68 39.93
CA GLU A 155 24.48 16.76 41.07
C GLU A 155 23.61 17.22 42.25
#